data_AF-A0A2N2JJH7-F1
#
_entry.id   AF-A0A2N2JJH7-F1
#
_cell.length_a   1.000
_cell.length_b   1.000
_cell.length_c   1.000
_cell.angle_alpha   90.00
_cell.angle_beta   90.00
_cell.angle_gamma   90.00
#
_symmetry.space_group_name_H-M   'P 1'
#
loop_
_entity.id
_entity.type
_entity.pdbx_description
1 polymer ?
#
loop_
_entity_poly.entity_id
_entity_poly.type
_entity_poly.pdbx_seq_one_letter_code
_entity_poly.pdbx_strand_id
1 'polypeptide(L)'
;MDAFLYVGLPYLSLTVLIVGTVVRFRQAPFSVSSLSSQVLEKKQLALGTIPWHIGILILLAGHLVAFLVPDIWRSLTANRAFLLTVETIGFMAAAMAAFGLSVLVYRRLVTARLQAVTNRMDLVVLGLLLVQVLLGIGVALGKRWGAQWSAGTTSPYLWSLFTFQPDMTYVSDLPASVKLHLGLAWVMFALIPFTRLIHGFSVPLGYLWRAPQQVIWTTRRRLTRETARAGGVNPETSRRHFVKGLGGLVAAGVLMSVGVLDKLVGYFRGQRLDRTEQVDLLEKKLERLRATAEEQSLELERLQKDAILVAQLGQLDPKIGRYFTDYQMRPALAFKGADHLPILISAKCTHLGCTVASNVDDKGQIMCPCHISYFDIRTGQPNPGAPAKLPLPRLGWLLKDAKGTVMLTQDGAGNRTWPQGQEALDPASLDGLEVWIAKRFDTEGA
;
A
#
# COMPACT_ATOMS: atom_id res chain seq x y z
N MET A 1 3.15 44.18 0.51
CA MET A 1 4.18 43.13 0.33
C MET A 1 3.54 41.80 -0.03
N ASP A 2 2.58 41.31 0.77
CA ASP A 2 1.92 40.01 0.58
C ASP A 2 1.22 39.83 -0.77
N ALA A 3 0.49 40.83 -1.26
CA ALA A 3 -0.12 40.78 -2.59
C ALA A 3 0.92 40.61 -3.72
N PHE A 4 2.10 41.23 -3.59
CA PHE A 4 3.16 41.01 -4.56
C PHE A 4 3.72 39.58 -4.45
N LEU A 5 3.99 39.08 -3.25
CA LEU A 5 4.58 37.75 -3.05
C LEU A 5 3.64 36.59 -3.43
N TYR A 6 2.33 36.76 -3.23
CA TYR A 6 1.35 35.67 -3.40
C TYR A 6 0.40 35.88 -4.58
N VAL A 7 0.48 36.99 -5.31
CA VAL A 7 -0.26 37.18 -6.57
C VAL A 7 0.70 37.59 -7.69
N GLY A 8 1.46 38.67 -7.50
CA GLY A 8 2.38 39.20 -8.51
C GLY A 8 3.52 38.24 -8.89
N LEU A 9 4.23 37.70 -7.89
CA LEU A 9 5.36 36.79 -8.06
C LEU A 9 4.95 35.48 -8.74
N PRO A 10 3.83 34.81 -8.38
CA PRO A 10 3.35 33.65 -9.14
C PRO A 10 3.16 33.92 -10.63
N TYR A 11 2.44 34.99 -11.00
CA TYR A 11 2.22 35.32 -12.41
C TYR A 11 3.53 35.67 -13.12
N LEU A 12 4.39 36.47 -12.50
CA LEU A 12 5.73 36.76 -13.04
C LEU A 12 6.53 35.47 -13.26
N SER A 13 6.52 34.57 -12.29
CA SER A 13 7.27 33.31 -12.34
C SER A 13 6.74 32.39 -13.44
N LEU A 14 5.43 32.30 -13.62
CA LEU A 14 4.80 31.53 -14.69
C LEU A 14 5.09 32.14 -16.07
N THR A 15 4.97 33.46 -16.22
CA THR A 15 5.29 34.14 -17.48
C THR A 15 6.76 33.92 -17.85
N VAL A 16 7.68 34.13 -16.91
CA VAL A 16 9.12 33.91 -17.10
C VAL A 16 9.41 32.44 -17.43
N LEU A 17 8.80 31.50 -16.70
CA LEU A 17 8.93 30.07 -16.95
C LEU A 17 8.54 29.73 -18.37
N ILE A 18 7.34 30.13 -18.81
CA ILE A 18 6.81 29.77 -20.14
C ILE A 18 7.63 30.45 -21.24
N VAL A 19 7.76 31.78 -21.20
CA VAL A 19 8.44 32.55 -22.25
C VAL A 19 9.93 32.19 -22.30
N GLY A 20 10.60 32.16 -21.14
CA GLY A 20 12.02 31.82 -21.05
C GLY A 20 12.32 30.40 -21.53
N THR A 21 11.44 29.44 -21.22
CA THR A 21 11.57 28.06 -21.70
C THR A 21 11.44 28.02 -23.22
N VAL A 22 10.38 28.60 -23.78
CA VAL A 22 10.17 28.62 -25.25
C VAL A 22 11.34 29.29 -25.97
N VAL A 23 11.79 30.45 -25.48
CA VAL A 23 12.94 31.16 -26.05
C VAL A 23 14.19 30.30 -26.02
N ARG A 24 14.51 29.67 -24.87
CA ARG A 24 15.71 28.84 -24.74
C ARG A 24 15.67 27.61 -25.63
N PHE A 25 14.52 26.94 -25.75
CA PHE A 25 14.37 25.79 -26.64
C PHE A 25 14.52 26.17 -28.12
N ARG A 26 14.07 27.36 -28.54
CA ARG A 26 14.14 27.80 -29.95
C ARG A 26 15.49 28.41 -30.32
N GLN A 27 16.05 29.25 -29.45
CA GLN A 27 17.26 30.02 -29.76
C GLN A 27 18.55 29.30 -29.33
N ALA A 28 18.50 28.49 -28.27
CA ALA A 28 19.67 27.82 -27.70
C ALA A 28 19.39 26.35 -27.35
N PRO A 29 18.94 25.51 -28.30
CA PRO A 29 18.56 24.11 -28.03
C PRO A 29 19.71 23.28 -27.42
N PHE A 30 20.97 23.54 -27.83
CA PHE A 30 22.14 22.85 -27.28
C PHE A 30 22.42 23.18 -25.80
N SER A 31 21.86 24.28 -25.27
CA SER A 31 21.97 24.64 -23.86
C SER A 31 20.99 23.84 -22.97
N VAL A 32 20.02 23.13 -23.56
CA VAL A 32 19.04 22.31 -22.84
C VAL A 32 19.65 20.93 -22.59
N SER A 33 20.36 20.80 -21.47
CA SER A 33 21.05 19.57 -21.08
C SER A 33 21.10 19.42 -19.56
N SER A 34 21.23 18.19 -19.08
CA SER A 34 21.43 17.87 -17.67
C SER A 34 22.82 18.29 -17.14
N LEU A 35 23.76 18.63 -18.04
CA LEU A 35 25.14 19.00 -17.73
C LEU A 35 25.80 18.00 -16.76
N SER A 36 25.86 16.74 -17.20
CA SER A 36 26.38 15.65 -16.36
C SER A 36 27.87 15.85 -16.06
N SER A 37 28.24 15.72 -14.77
CA SER A 37 29.63 15.74 -14.29
C SER A 37 30.15 14.33 -13.97
N GLN A 38 29.47 13.29 -14.44
CA GLN A 38 29.76 11.89 -14.11
C GLN A 38 31.12 11.41 -14.60
N VAL A 39 31.59 11.94 -15.73
CA VAL A 39 32.89 11.57 -16.31
C VAL A 39 34.04 12.01 -15.40
N LEU A 40 33.88 13.14 -14.70
CA LEU A 40 34.94 13.71 -13.84
C LEU A 40 35.03 13.00 -12.48
N GLU A 41 33.89 12.58 -11.94
CA GLU A 41 33.78 11.89 -10.65
C GLU A 41 32.46 11.09 -10.60
N LYS A 42 32.55 9.77 -10.42
CA LYS A 42 31.40 8.84 -10.49
C LYS A 42 30.89 8.37 -9.13
N LYS A 43 31.78 8.15 -8.15
CA LYS A 43 31.44 7.45 -6.90
C LYS A 43 30.56 8.32 -6.00
N GLN A 44 30.99 9.55 -5.72
CA GLN A 44 30.20 10.48 -4.90
C GLN A 44 28.95 10.96 -5.66
N LEU A 45 29.01 11.05 -6.99
CA LEU A 45 27.84 11.39 -7.80
C LEU A 45 26.70 10.39 -7.59
N ALA A 46 26.97 9.08 -7.65
CA ALA A 46 25.93 8.06 -7.48
C ALA A 46 25.26 8.16 -6.11
N LEU A 47 26.05 8.33 -5.04
CA LEU A 47 25.57 8.47 -3.67
C LEU A 47 24.69 9.71 -3.47
N GLY A 48 24.96 10.81 -4.18
CA GLY A 48 24.14 12.03 -4.09
C GLY A 48 22.94 12.03 -5.03
N THR A 49 23.16 11.67 -6.30
CA THR A 49 22.18 11.84 -7.40
C THR A 49 21.00 10.88 -7.28
N ILE A 50 21.24 9.63 -6.89
CA ILE A 50 20.17 8.62 -6.76
C ILE A 50 19.16 9.02 -5.67
N PRO A 51 19.56 9.20 -4.39
CA PRO A 51 18.61 9.58 -3.34
C PRO A 51 17.99 10.96 -3.57
N TRP A 52 18.73 11.91 -4.17
CA TRP A 52 18.17 13.21 -4.57
C TRP A 52 17.01 13.05 -5.55
N HIS A 53 17.22 12.35 -6.68
CA HIS A 53 16.20 12.25 -7.72
C HIS A 53 15.01 11.39 -7.28
N ILE A 54 15.24 10.29 -6.56
CA ILE A 54 14.13 9.48 -6.02
C ILE A 54 13.30 10.33 -5.04
N GLY A 55 13.96 11.02 -4.11
CA GLY A 55 13.28 11.86 -3.12
C GLY A 55 12.47 12.98 -3.76
N ILE A 56 13.07 13.77 -4.65
CA ILE A 56 12.37 14.90 -5.29
C ILE A 56 11.22 14.43 -6.20
N LEU A 57 11.36 13.31 -6.90
CA LEU A 57 10.28 12.79 -7.76
C LEU A 57 9.06 12.37 -6.93
N ILE A 58 9.27 11.68 -5.80
CA ILE A 58 8.19 11.31 -4.89
C ILE A 58 7.53 12.56 -4.29
N LEU A 59 8.33 13.53 -3.82
CA LEU A 59 7.82 14.78 -3.27
C LEU A 59 6.99 15.56 -4.29
N LEU A 60 7.53 15.77 -5.50
CA LEU A 60 6.83 16.49 -6.57
C LEU A 60 5.54 15.76 -6.98
N ALA A 61 5.55 14.42 -7.05
CA ALA A 61 4.35 13.65 -7.34
C ALA A 61 3.27 13.85 -6.26
N GLY A 62 3.64 13.79 -4.98
CA GLY A 62 2.70 14.07 -3.88
C GLY A 62 2.10 15.47 -3.94
N HIS A 63 2.92 16.49 -4.16
CA HIS A 63 2.46 17.88 -4.32
C HIS A 63 1.55 18.02 -5.55
N LEU A 64 1.92 17.40 -6.68
CA LEU A 64 1.17 17.48 -7.92
C LEU A 64 -0.21 16.85 -7.79
N VAL A 65 -0.33 15.68 -7.15
CA VAL A 65 -1.63 15.01 -6.94
C VAL A 65 -2.52 15.84 -6.01
N ALA A 66 -1.98 16.36 -4.90
CA ALA A 66 -2.71 17.22 -3.97
C ALA A 66 -3.20 18.53 -4.63
N PHE A 67 -2.44 19.05 -5.60
CA PHE A 67 -2.80 20.23 -6.38
C PHE A 67 -3.85 19.91 -7.46
N LEU A 68 -3.65 18.88 -8.29
CA LEU A 68 -4.48 18.61 -9.46
C LEU A 68 -5.89 18.13 -9.09
N VAL A 69 -6.03 17.36 -8.00
CA VAL A 69 -7.33 16.74 -7.64
C VAL A 69 -7.61 16.90 -6.15
N PRO A 70 -7.88 18.13 -5.68
CA PRO A 70 -7.93 18.45 -4.24
C PRO A 70 -9.05 17.71 -3.48
N ASP A 71 -10.20 17.47 -4.12
CA ASP A 71 -11.33 16.79 -3.48
C ASP A 71 -11.06 15.29 -3.26
N ILE A 72 -10.43 14.63 -4.24
CA ILE A 72 -9.99 13.23 -4.11
C ILE A 72 -8.87 13.15 -3.08
N TRP A 73 -7.92 14.08 -3.11
CA TRP A 73 -6.85 14.12 -2.12
C TRP A 73 -7.40 14.29 -0.69
N ARG A 74 -8.38 15.17 -0.50
CA ARG A 74 -9.08 15.37 0.78
C ARG A 74 -9.80 14.10 1.24
N SER A 75 -10.48 13.39 0.34
CA SER A 75 -11.18 12.15 0.73
C SER A 75 -10.22 11.01 1.09
N LEU A 76 -9.10 10.88 0.38
CA LEU A 76 -8.06 9.90 0.70
C LEU A 76 -7.37 10.22 2.03
N THR A 77 -6.99 11.47 2.24
CA THR A 77 -6.31 11.92 3.47
C THR A 77 -7.22 12.01 4.69
N ALA A 78 -8.56 11.91 4.52
CA ALA A 78 -9.48 11.73 5.64
C ALA A 78 -9.32 10.34 6.30
N ASN A 79 -8.85 9.33 5.56
CA ASN A 79 -8.49 8.04 6.13
C ASN A 79 -7.14 8.14 6.86
N ARG A 80 -7.15 7.89 8.17
CA ARG A 80 -5.96 7.97 9.03
C ARG A 80 -4.80 7.08 8.56
N ALA A 81 -5.07 5.87 8.08
CA ALA A 81 -4.04 4.96 7.62
C ALA A 81 -3.36 5.49 6.35
N PHE A 82 -4.15 6.00 5.40
CA PHE A 82 -3.64 6.62 4.18
C PHE A 82 -2.83 7.89 4.50
N LEU A 83 -3.36 8.76 5.37
CA LEU A 83 -2.68 9.98 5.79
C LEU A 83 -1.31 9.68 6.42
N LEU A 84 -1.25 8.75 7.38
CA LEU A 84 0.01 8.34 8.00
C LEU A 84 0.99 7.77 6.97
N THR A 85 0.51 7.00 6.02
CA THR A 85 1.34 6.40 4.96
C THR A 85 1.96 7.49 4.09
N VAL A 86 1.15 8.42 3.59
CA VAL A 86 1.62 9.51 2.73
C VAL A 86 2.57 10.45 3.46
N GLU A 87 2.27 10.80 4.71
CA GLU A 87 3.15 11.65 5.54
C GLU A 87 4.50 10.97 5.79
N THR A 88 4.49 9.67 6.10
CA THR A 88 5.73 8.90 6.35
C THR A 88 6.56 8.76 5.07
N ILE A 89 5.92 8.43 3.94
CA ILE A 89 6.59 8.37 2.63
C ILE A 89 7.16 9.74 2.24
N GLY A 90 6.39 10.81 2.42
CA GLY A 90 6.82 12.18 2.16
C GLY A 90 8.04 12.57 3.01
N PHE A 91 8.02 12.25 4.30
CA PHE A 91 9.14 12.52 5.21
C PHE A 91 10.40 11.73 4.84
N MET A 92 10.27 10.44 4.53
CA MET A 92 11.39 9.61 4.07
C MET A 92 11.97 10.14 2.74
N ALA A 93 11.11 10.51 1.80
CA ALA A 93 11.53 11.10 0.53
C ALA A 93 12.24 12.45 0.72
N ALA A 94 11.77 13.29 1.65
CA ALA A 94 12.43 14.54 2.01
C ALA A 94 13.80 14.33 2.66
N ALA A 95 13.92 13.36 3.58
CA ALA A 95 15.20 13.00 4.18
C ALA A 95 16.21 12.50 3.14
N MET A 96 15.77 11.62 2.21
CA MET A 96 16.59 11.16 1.09
C MET A 96 17.01 12.32 0.17
N ALA A 97 16.08 13.23 -0.15
CA ALA A 97 16.36 14.40 -0.98
C ALA A 97 17.38 15.33 -0.32
N ALA A 98 17.23 15.61 0.98
CA ALA A 98 18.14 16.45 1.75
C ALA A 98 19.54 15.83 1.85
N PHE A 99 19.63 14.52 2.12
CA PHE A 99 20.89 13.79 2.13
C PHE A 99 21.57 13.84 0.75
N GLY A 100 20.84 13.52 -0.31
CA GLY A 100 21.35 13.52 -1.68
C GLY A 100 21.87 14.89 -2.10
N LEU A 101 21.12 15.97 -1.83
CA LEU A 101 21.56 17.34 -2.09
C LEU A 101 22.78 17.72 -1.27
N SER A 102 22.84 17.38 0.01
CA SER A 102 23.97 17.68 0.87
C SER A 102 25.26 17.05 0.34
N VAL A 103 25.19 15.80 -0.09
CA VAL A 103 26.31 15.11 -0.76
C VAL A 103 26.69 15.80 -2.07
N LEU A 104 25.71 16.22 -2.89
CA LEU A 104 25.98 16.90 -4.16
C LEU A 104 26.61 18.29 -3.98
N VAL A 105 26.16 19.05 -2.98
CA VAL A 105 26.74 20.35 -2.59
C VAL A 105 28.16 20.15 -2.10
N TYR A 106 28.37 19.24 -1.14
CA TYR A 106 29.69 18.91 -0.61
C TYR A 106 30.66 18.49 -1.73
N ARG A 107 30.23 17.56 -2.59
CA ARG A 107 31.01 17.07 -3.73
C ARG A 107 31.47 18.20 -4.63
N ARG A 108 30.60 19.19 -4.91
CA ARG A 108 30.89 20.32 -5.80
C ARG A 108 31.76 21.39 -5.14
N LEU A 109 31.70 21.53 -3.81
CA LEU A 109 32.51 22.46 -3.05
C LEU A 109 33.91 21.93 -2.72
N VAL A 110 34.12 20.62 -2.64
CA VAL A 110 35.41 20.03 -2.18
C VAL A 110 36.26 19.50 -3.33
N THR A 111 35.66 19.05 -4.43
CA THR A 111 36.42 18.39 -5.51
C THR A 111 36.97 19.41 -6.50
N ALA A 112 38.30 19.60 -6.54
CA ALA A 112 38.96 20.55 -7.44
C ALA A 112 38.57 20.39 -8.93
N ARG A 113 38.47 19.14 -9.42
CA ARG A 113 38.06 18.85 -10.81
C ARG A 113 36.64 19.34 -11.13
N LEU A 114 35.74 19.35 -10.14
CA LEU A 114 34.36 19.80 -10.31
C LEU A 114 34.24 21.31 -10.19
N GLN A 115 35.01 21.93 -9.29
CA GLN A 115 35.05 23.39 -9.16
C GLN A 115 35.46 24.06 -10.48
N ALA A 116 36.42 23.46 -11.21
CA ALA A 116 36.89 23.99 -12.50
C ALA A 116 35.81 24.06 -13.59
N VAL A 117 34.75 23.24 -13.51
CA VAL A 117 33.65 23.20 -14.51
C VAL A 117 32.30 23.67 -13.93
N THR A 118 32.30 24.17 -12.70
CA THR A 118 31.07 24.60 -12.01
C THR A 118 30.74 26.04 -12.32
N ASN A 119 29.51 26.29 -12.78
CA ASN A 119 28.98 27.65 -12.91
C ASN A 119 28.43 28.16 -11.56
N ARG A 120 28.51 29.47 -11.31
CA ARG A 120 27.93 30.12 -10.12
C ARG A 120 26.44 29.83 -9.98
N MET A 121 25.70 29.84 -11.09
CA MET A 121 24.26 29.52 -11.08
C MET A 121 23.96 28.08 -10.66
N ASP A 122 24.87 27.13 -10.87
CA ASP A 122 24.69 25.76 -10.37
C ASP A 122 24.74 25.72 -8.84
N LEU A 123 25.64 26.50 -8.23
CA LEU A 123 25.76 26.61 -6.77
C LEU A 123 24.55 27.30 -6.17
N VAL A 124 24.08 28.39 -6.80
CA VAL A 124 22.86 29.09 -6.38
C VAL A 124 21.67 28.15 -6.40
N VAL A 125 21.43 27.44 -7.50
CA VAL A 125 20.29 26.51 -7.60
C VAL A 125 20.40 25.34 -6.62
N LEU A 126 21.58 24.74 -6.46
CA LEU A 126 21.78 23.67 -5.49
C LEU A 126 21.53 24.14 -4.06
N GLY A 127 22.00 25.34 -3.71
CA GLY A 127 21.75 25.96 -2.41
C GLY A 127 20.26 26.25 -2.19
N LEU A 128 19.59 26.85 -3.17
CA LEU A 128 18.15 27.15 -3.09
C LEU A 128 17.30 25.87 -2.99
N LEU A 129 17.64 24.82 -3.73
CA LEU A 129 16.97 23.52 -3.61
C LEU A 129 17.16 22.92 -2.21
N LEU A 130 18.37 22.99 -1.65
CA LEU A 130 18.64 22.50 -0.30
C LEU A 130 17.84 23.29 0.73
N VAL A 131 17.81 24.62 0.64
CA VAL A 131 16.98 25.47 1.51
C VAL A 131 15.51 25.13 1.35
N GLN A 132 15.00 24.94 0.13
CA GLN A 132 13.61 24.60 -0.14
C GLN A 132 13.21 23.27 0.53
N VAL A 133 14.07 22.24 0.41
CA VAL A 133 13.83 20.93 1.04
C VAL A 133 13.89 21.02 2.56
N LEU A 134 14.89 21.72 3.12
CA LEU A 134 15.02 21.91 4.57
C LEU A 134 13.84 22.70 5.16
N LEU A 135 13.36 23.73 4.46
CA LEU A 135 12.14 24.44 4.82
C LEU A 135 10.92 23.53 4.78
N GLY A 136 10.81 22.67 3.76
CA GLY A 136 9.73 21.68 3.66
C GLY A 136 9.75 20.67 4.81
N ILE A 137 10.92 20.17 5.19
CA ILE A 137 11.09 19.31 6.37
C ILE A 137 10.69 20.06 7.65
N GLY A 138 11.11 21.31 7.81
CA GLY A 138 10.75 22.15 8.94
C GLY A 138 9.23 22.37 9.05
N VAL A 139 8.55 22.57 7.91
CA VAL A 139 7.07 22.63 7.87
C VAL A 139 6.46 21.29 8.25
N ALA A 140 6.93 20.17 7.69
CA ALA A 140 6.39 18.84 7.99
C ALA A 140 6.50 18.48 9.49
N LEU A 141 7.61 18.84 10.14
CA LEU A 141 7.83 18.61 11.56
C LEU A 141 7.03 19.58 12.44
N GLY A 142 6.99 20.87 12.08
CA GLY A 142 6.40 21.92 12.91
C GLY A 142 4.90 22.18 12.69
N LYS A 143 4.34 21.70 11.57
CA LYS A 143 2.94 21.88 11.13
C LYS A 143 2.44 20.55 10.56
N ARG A 144 2.28 19.58 11.45
CA ARG A 144 1.88 18.19 11.14
C ARG A 144 0.63 18.15 10.27
N TRP A 145 0.49 17.06 9.51
CA TRP A 145 -0.67 16.77 8.67
C TRP A 145 -0.80 17.70 7.46
N GLY A 146 0.35 18.11 6.91
CA GLY A 146 0.49 18.90 5.68
C GLY A 146 -0.35 18.38 4.53
N ALA A 147 -0.38 17.06 4.37
CA ALA A 147 -1.14 16.41 3.31
C ALA A 147 -2.66 16.65 3.46
N GLN A 148 -3.19 16.76 4.68
CA GLN A 148 -4.63 16.90 4.90
C GLN A 148 -5.10 18.36 4.76
N TRP A 149 -4.40 19.32 5.39
CA TRP A 149 -4.84 20.71 5.38
C TRP A 149 -4.52 21.46 4.07
N SER A 150 -3.60 20.94 3.24
CA SER A 150 -3.26 21.56 1.94
C SER A 150 -4.45 21.65 0.98
N ALA A 151 -5.35 20.65 1.01
CA ALA A 151 -6.55 20.62 0.19
C ALA A 151 -7.59 21.70 0.54
N GLY A 152 -7.48 22.32 1.73
CA GLY A 152 -8.35 23.42 2.18
C GLY A 152 -7.75 24.80 2.03
N THR A 153 -6.45 24.91 1.76
CA THR A 153 -5.71 26.19 1.77
C THR A 153 -4.83 26.35 0.53
N THR A 154 -3.74 25.60 0.44
CA THR A 154 -2.74 25.76 -0.61
C THR A 154 -3.28 25.34 -1.98
N SER A 155 -4.02 24.23 -2.07
CA SER A 155 -4.62 23.78 -3.34
C SER A 155 -5.64 24.79 -3.91
N PRO A 156 -6.66 25.27 -3.16
CA PRO A 156 -7.58 26.28 -3.68
C PRO A 156 -6.89 27.62 -3.99
N TYR A 157 -5.88 28.02 -3.21
CA TYR A 157 -5.02 29.17 -3.56
C TYR A 157 -4.35 29.00 -4.93
N LEU A 158 -3.69 27.86 -5.17
CA LEU A 158 -3.05 27.61 -6.47
C LEU A 158 -4.08 27.62 -7.61
N TRP A 159 -5.23 26.97 -7.43
CA TRP A 159 -6.32 27.00 -8.41
C TRP A 159 -6.81 28.41 -8.71
N SER A 160 -6.95 29.28 -7.69
CA SER A 160 -7.35 30.68 -7.85
C SER A 160 -6.42 31.46 -8.80
N LEU A 161 -5.12 31.15 -8.78
CA LEU A 161 -4.14 31.74 -9.69
C LEU A 161 -4.35 31.26 -11.14
N PHE A 162 -4.59 29.96 -11.34
CA PHE A 162 -4.79 29.35 -12.66
C PHE A 162 -6.15 29.70 -13.28
N THR A 163 -7.17 29.98 -12.47
CA THR A 163 -8.48 30.48 -12.94
C THR A 163 -8.50 32.00 -13.12
N PHE A 164 -7.36 32.68 -12.94
CA PHE A 164 -7.22 34.15 -13.04
C PHE A 164 -8.15 34.93 -12.10
N GLN A 165 -8.52 34.32 -10.97
CA GLN A 165 -9.28 34.96 -9.88
C GLN A 165 -8.46 34.84 -8.59
N PRO A 166 -7.30 35.54 -8.49
CA PRO A 166 -6.35 35.30 -7.41
C PRO A 166 -6.96 35.65 -6.06
N ASP A 167 -7.03 34.65 -5.18
CA ASP A 167 -7.52 34.81 -3.82
C ASP A 167 -6.42 34.44 -2.82
N MET A 168 -5.78 35.46 -2.24
CA MET A 168 -4.71 35.27 -1.27
C MET A 168 -5.21 34.97 0.15
N THR A 169 -6.53 35.02 0.41
CA THR A 169 -7.08 34.77 1.75
C THR A 169 -6.73 33.37 2.25
N TYR A 170 -6.74 32.37 1.36
CA TYR A 170 -6.34 30.98 1.62
C TYR A 170 -4.92 30.79 2.17
N VAL A 171 -4.00 31.74 1.93
CA VAL A 171 -2.60 31.67 2.40
C VAL A 171 -2.23 32.78 3.38
N SER A 172 -3.13 33.75 3.59
CA SER A 172 -2.89 34.94 4.40
C SER A 172 -2.63 34.63 5.87
N ASP A 173 -3.29 33.62 6.42
CA ASP A 173 -3.15 33.21 7.83
C ASP A 173 -2.12 32.09 8.05
N LEU A 174 -1.46 31.64 6.98
CA LEU A 174 -0.48 30.56 7.10
C LEU A 174 0.79 31.01 7.85
N PRO A 175 1.41 30.12 8.64
CA PRO A 175 2.67 30.41 9.31
C PRO A 175 3.77 30.85 8.35
N ALA A 176 4.67 31.72 8.82
CA ALA A 176 5.76 32.28 8.02
C ALA A 176 6.63 31.22 7.32
N SER A 177 6.84 30.06 7.93
CA SER A 177 7.61 28.96 7.31
C SER A 177 6.94 28.39 6.06
N VAL A 178 5.61 28.23 6.08
CA VAL A 178 4.82 27.73 4.94
C VAL A 178 4.79 28.78 3.83
N LYS A 179 4.55 30.04 4.22
CA LYS A 179 4.60 31.23 3.37
C LYS A 179 5.95 31.37 2.64
N LEU A 180 7.06 31.14 3.35
CA LEU A 180 8.41 31.17 2.77
C LEU A 180 8.66 29.99 1.83
N HIS A 181 8.23 28.77 2.20
CA HIS A 181 8.34 27.60 1.33
C HIS A 181 7.57 27.80 0.01
N LEU A 182 6.38 28.39 0.07
CA LEU A 182 5.55 28.70 -1.10
C LEU A 182 6.17 29.81 -1.97
N GLY A 183 6.64 30.90 -1.35
CA GLY A 183 7.31 32.00 -2.07
C GLY A 183 8.60 31.55 -2.76
N LEU A 184 9.42 30.75 -2.06
CA LEU A 184 10.66 30.20 -2.63
C LEU A 184 10.38 29.20 -3.76
N ALA A 185 9.28 28.43 -3.70
CA ALA A 185 8.85 27.60 -4.82
C ALA A 185 8.61 28.44 -6.10
N TRP A 186 7.94 29.59 -6.01
CA TRP A 186 7.72 30.48 -7.15
C TRP A 186 9.03 31.03 -7.72
N VAL A 187 9.97 31.45 -6.85
CA VAL A 187 11.31 31.85 -7.27
C VAL A 187 12.01 30.71 -8.03
N MET A 188 11.88 29.47 -7.54
CA MET A 188 12.46 28.30 -8.22
C MET A 188 11.86 28.10 -9.61
N PHE A 189 10.54 28.23 -9.79
CA PHE A 189 9.89 28.18 -11.11
C PHE A 189 10.44 29.26 -12.06
N ALA A 190 10.60 30.50 -11.60
CA ALA A 190 11.16 31.59 -12.40
C ALA A 190 12.62 31.32 -12.85
N LEU A 191 13.40 30.58 -12.06
CA LEU A 191 14.80 30.25 -12.36
C LEU A 191 14.97 29.06 -13.33
N ILE A 192 13.94 28.24 -13.55
CA ILE A 192 14.03 27.06 -14.43
C ILE A 192 14.59 27.38 -15.83
N PRO A 193 14.07 28.39 -16.57
CA PRO A 193 14.53 28.65 -17.93
C PRO A 193 15.98 29.12 -18.02
N PHE A 194 16.58 29.63 -16.94
CA PHE A 194 17.94 30.18 -16.95
C PHE A 194 18.99 29.24 -16.34
N THR A 195 18.56 28.08 -15.84
CA THR A 195 19.43 27.20 -15.06
C THR A 195 19.43 25.79 -15.62
N ARG A 196 20.19 24.89 -14.99
CA ARG A 196 20.18 23.48 -15.34
C ARG A 196 18.86 22.76 -15.05
N LEU A 197 17.94 23.36 -14.27
CA LEU A 197 16.62 22.76 -13.95
C LEU A 197 15.77 22.48 -15.20
N ILE A 198 16.05 23.16 -16.31
CA ILE A 198 15.39 22.92 -17.60
C ILE A 198 15.41 21.45 -18.04
N HIS A 199 16.40 20.66 -17.59
CA HIS A 199 16.47 19.22 -17.88
C HIS A 199 15.22 18.45 -17.42
N GLY A 200 14.49 18.95 -16.41
CA GLY A 200 13.23 18.36 -15.94
C GLY A 200 12.15 18.31 -17.02
N PHE A 201 12.19 19.16 -18.05
CA PHE A 201 11.26 19.09 -19.18
C PHE A 201 11.69 18.11 -20.28
N SER A 202 12.91 17.57 -20.20
CA SER A 202 13.47 16.65 -21.19
C SER A 202 13.36 15.17 -20.78
N VAL A 203 12.37 14.82 -19.95
CA VAL A 203 12.11 13.41 -19.56
C VAL A 203 11.79 12.61 -20.82
N PRO A 204 12.56 11.55 -21.14
CA PRO A 204 12.47 10.86 -22.42
C PRO A 204 11.30 9.87 -22.47
N LEU A 205 10.07 10.32 -22.16
CA LEU A 205 8.87 9.46 -22.18
C LEU A 205 8.64 8.82 -23.56
N GLY A 206 8.94 9.55 -24.63
CA GLY A 206 8.86 9.03 -26.00
C GLY A 206 9.84 7.88 -26.29
N TYR A 207 10.90 7.70 -25.48
CA TYR A 207 11.82 6.57 -25.63
C TYR A 207 11.13 5.23 -25.35
N LEU A 208 10.15 5.18 -24.42
CA LEU A 208 9.42 3.96 -24.09
C LEU A 208 8.63 3.39 -25.28
N TRP A 209 8.22 4.25 -26.21
CA TRP A 209 7.47 3.89 -27.42
C TRP A 209 8.30 4.02 -28.71
N ARG A 210 9.56 4.43 -28.61
CA ARG A 210 10.43 4.60 -29.78
C ARG A 210 10.93 3.23 -30.21
N ALA A 211 10.64 2.85 -31.45
CA ALA A 211 11.22 1.65 -32.05
C ALA A 211 12.76 1.72 -32.00
N PRO A 212 13.45 0.60 -31.66
CA PRO A 212 14.90 0.58 -31.65
C PRO A 212 15.43 0.94 -33.05
N GLN A 213 16.23 1.99 -33.15
CA GLN A 213 16.86 2.36 -34.41
C GLN A 213 18.08 1.48 -34.65
N GLN A 214 18.00 0.59 -35.65
CA GLN A 214 19.15 -0.13 -36.15
C GLN A 214 19.98 0.79 -37.04
N VAL A 215 21.06 1.35 -36.49
CA VAL A 215 22.03 2.12 -37.28
C VAL A 215 23.07 1.13 -37.84
N ILE A 216 22.85 0.68 -39.07
CA ILE A 216 23.79 -0.22 -39.75
C ILE A 216 24.86 0.65 -40.43
N TRP A 217 26.03 0.72 -39.81
CA TRP A 217 27.21 1.31 -40.45
C TRP A 217 27.70 0.37 -41.55
N THR A 218 27.36 0.68 -42.80
CA THR A 218 27.82 -0.07 -43.97
C THR A 218 28.92 0.70 -44.69
N THR A 219 30.08 0.06 -44.90
CA THR A 219 31.05 0.53 -45.89
C THR A 219 30.48 0.35 -47.30
N ARG A 220 30.79 1.27 -48.23
CA ARG A 220 30.26 1.31 -49.61
C ARG A 220 30.28 -0.05 -50.34
N ARG A 221 31.31 -0.88 -50.10
CA ARG A 221 31.45 -2.26 -50.63
C ARG A 221 30.37 -3.24 -50.14
N ARG A 222 29.92 -3.11 -48.89
CA ARG A 222 28.91 -3.99 -48.27
C ARG A 222 27.52 -3.65 -48.78
N LEU A 223 27.25 -2.35 -48.96
CA LEU A 223 26.04 -1.83 -49.60
C LEU A 223 25.82 -2.44 -50.98
N THR A 224 26.83 -2.44 -51.87
CA THR A 224 26.71 -3.00 -53.23
C THR A 224 26.42 -4.51 -53.23
N ARG A 225 27.00 -5.25 -52.27
CA ARG A 225 26.82 -6.69 -52.12
C ARG A 225 25.44 -7.06 -51.55
N GLU A 226 24.92 -6.23 -50.64
CA GLU A 226 23.58 -6.38 -50.08
C GLU A 226 22.49 -5.88 -51.03
N THR A 227 22.70 -4.80 -51.81
CA THR A 227 21.75 -4.38 -52.88
C THR A 227 21.64 -5.44 -53.97
N ALA A 228 22.74 -6.10 -54.34
CA ALA A 228 22.72 -7.23 -55.27
C ALA A 228 21.94 -8.45 -54.72
N ARG A 229 21.88 -8.63 -53.38
CA ARG A 229 21.08 -9.68 -52.72
C ARG A 229 19.63 -9.25 -52.46
N ALA A 230 19.38 -7.96 -52.22
CA ALA A 230 18.06 -7.39 -51.93
C ALA A 230 17.24 -7.10 -53.19
N GLY A 231 17.83 -7.17 -54.39
CA GLY A 231 17.15 -7.00 -55.68
C GLY A 231 16.02 -8.01 -55.97
N GLY A 232 15.78 -8.98 -55.07
CA GLY A 232 14.65 -9.92 -55.13
C GLY A 232 13.45 -9.56 -54.24
N VAL A 233 13.52 -8.52 -53.39
CA VAL A 233 12.40 -8.15 -52.52
C VAL A 233 11.59 -7.04 -53.19
N ASN A 234 10.43 -7.40 -53.75
CA ASN A 234 9.51 -6.45 -54.37
C ASN A 234 9.04 -5.40 -53.34
N PRO A 235 9.32 -4.09 -53.54
CA PRO A 235 8.90 -3.03 -52.62
C PRO A 235 7.38 -2.96 -52.42
N GLU A 236 6.59 -3.40 -53.41
CA GLU A 236 5.14 -3.41 -53.33
C GLU A 236 4.60 -4.39 -52.30
N THR A 237 5.24 -5.56 -52.12
CA THR A 237 4.79 -6.55 -51.13
C THR A 237 5.05 -6.06 -49.71
N SER A 238 6.21 -5.45 -49.44
CA SER A 238 6.50 -4.83 -48.14
C SER A 238 5.54 -3.68 -47.82
N ARG A 239 5.25 -2.79 -48.78
CA ARG A 239 4.26 -1.72 -48.59
C ARG A 239 2.87 -2.30 -48.29
N ARG A 240 2.45 -3.34 -49.01
CA ARG A 240 1.13 -3.96 -48.83
C ARG A 240 0.99 -4.65 -47.47
N HIS A 241 2.03 -5.33 -46.99
CA HIS A 241 2.03 -5.92 -45.64
C HIS A 241 2.07 -4.86 -44.55
N PHE A 242 2.84 -3.78 -44.72
CA PHE A 242 2.86 -2.66 -43.79
C PHE A 242 1.49 -1.96 -43.69
N VAL A 243 0.84 -1.66 -44.82
CA VAL A 243 -0.48 -1.04 -44.85
C VAL A 243 -1.55 -1.96 -44.26
N LYS A 244 -1.50 -3.27 -44.54
CA LYS A 244 -2.41 -4.25 -43.92
C LYS A 244 -2.20 -4.36 -42.40
N GLY A 245 -0.95 -4.39 -41.95
CA GLY A 245 -0.61 -4.41 -40.53
C GLY A 245 -1.05 -3.14 -39.80
N LEU A 246 -0.83 -1.97 -40.43
CA LEU A 246 -1.28 -0.68 -39.91
C LEU A 246 -2.81 -0.61 -39.83
N GLY A 247 -3.52 -1.06 -40.87
CA GLY A 247 -4.98 -1.14 -40.87
C GLY A 247 -5.54 -2.03 -39.76
N GLY A 248 -4.92 -3.19 -39.53
CA GLY A 248 -5.28 -4.10 -38.44
C GLY A 248 -5.06 -3.50 -37.05
N LEU A 249 -3.93 -2.81 -36.84
CA LEU A 249 -3.63 -2.12 -35.58
C LEU A 249 -4.59 -0.96 -35.30
N VAL A 250 -4.92 -0.16 -36.32
CA VAL A 250 -5.88 0.94 -36.17
C VAL A 250 -7.28 0.40 -35.84
N ALA A 251 -7.75 -0.64 -36.54
CA ALA A 251 -9.05 -1.25 -36.27
C ALA A 251 -9.12 -1.84 -34.84
N ALA A 252 -8.09 -2.55 -34.40
CA ALA A 252 -8.01 -3.09 -33.05
C ALA A 252 -7.95 -1.98 -31.99
N GLY A 253 -7.17 -0.92 -32.24
CA GLY A 253 -7.07 0.26 -31.38
C GLY A 253 -8.40 0.98 -31.21
N VAL A 254 -9.16 1.17 -32.30
CA VAL A 254 -10.49 1.79 -32.25
C VAL A 254 -11.47 0.94 -31.44
N LEU A 255 -11.52 -0.37 -31.68
CA LEU A 255 -12.41 -1.28 -30.95
C LEU A 255 -12.08 -1.33 -29.44
N MET A 256 -10.79 -1.37 -29.08
CA MET A 256 -10.39 -1.28 -27.68
C MET A 256 -10.71 0.08 -27.06
N SER A 257 -10.54 1.17 -27.83
CA SER A 257 -10.85 2.52 -27.35
C SER A 257 -12.33 2.68 -27.01
N VAL A 258 -13.24 2.10 -27.80
CA VAL A 258 -14.69 2.13 -27.53
C VAL A 258 -15.02 1.38 -26.23
N GLY A 259 -14.49 0.17 -26.05
CA GLY A 259 -14.74 -0.62 -24.83
C GLY A 259 -14.13 -0.02 -23.56
N VAL A 260 -12.93 0.56 -23.67
CA VAL A 260 -12.27 1.25 -22.55
C VAL A 260 -12.99 2.55 -22.22
N LEU A 261 -13.41 3.33 -23.22
CA LEU A 261 -14.13 4.58 -23.01
C LEU A 261 -15.50 4.34 -22.37
N ASP A 262 -16.23 3.29 -22.76
CA ASP A 262 -17.51 2.93 -22.16
C ASP A 262 -17.36 2.54 -20.68
N LYS A 263 -16.36 1.71 -20.36
CA LYS A 263 -16.00 1.35 -18.98
C LYS A 263 -15.57 2.57 -18.15
N LEU A 264 -14.79 3.47 -18.74
CA LEU A 264 -14.24 4.64 -18.07
C LEU A 264 -15.34 5.70 -17.82
N VAL A 265 -16.22 5.93 -18.79
CA VAL A 265 -17.41 6.78 -18.63
C VAL A 265 -18.39 6.19 -17.62
N GLY A 266 -18.59 4.87 -17.62
CA GLY A 266 -19.41 4.16 -16.63
C GLY A 266 -18.87 4.28 -15.20
N TYR A 267 -17.53 4.27 -15.04
CA TYR A 267 -16.88 4.50 -13.75
C TYR A 267 -17.13 5.92 -13.20
N PHE A 268 -17.04 6.95 -14.04
CA PHE A 268 -17.24 8.35 -13.63
C PHE A 268 -18.71 8.76 -13.44
N ARG A 269 -19.66 8.12 -14.14
CA ARG A 269 -21.10 8.39 -13.95
C ARG A 269 -21.70 7.68 -12.73
N GLY A 270 -20.94 6.77 -12.11
CA GLY A 270 -21.45 5.83 -11.12
C GLY A 270 -22.31 4.76 -11.78
N GLN A 271 -22.20 3.51 -11.32
CA GLN A 271 -23.13 2.46 -11.75
C GLN A 271 -24.54 2.87 -11.30
N ARG A 272 -25.41 3.19 -12.26
CA ARG A 272 -26.84 3.21 -12.03
C ARG A 272 -27.28 1.75 -11.91
N LEU A 273 -27.25 1.24 -10.69
CA LEU A 273 -27.79 -0.07 -10.38
C LEU A 273 -29.27 -0.06 -10.74
N ASP A 274 -29.72 -1.04 -11.51
CA ASP A 274 -31.15 -1.28 -11.66
C ASP A 274 -31.75 -1.60 -10.29
N ARG A 275 -33.08 -1.43 -10.14
CA ARG A 275 -33.79 -1.71 -8.89
C ARG A 275 -33.50 -3.12 -8.38
N THR A 276 -33.35 -4.09 -9.28
CA THR A 276 -33.00 -5.47 -8.96
C THR A 276 -31.59 -5.60 -8.38
N GLU A 277 -30.59 -4.97 -9.01
CA GLU A 277 -29.20 -4.95 -8.57
C GLU A 277 -29.02 -4.19 -7.25
N GLN A 278 -29.82 -3.13 -7.05
CA GLN A 278 -29.83 -2.37 -5.79
C GLN A 278 -30.40 -3.21 -4.64
N VAL A 279 -31.45 -4.00 -4.89
CA VAL A 279 -32.00 -4.93 -3.91
C VAL A 279 -30.97 -6.00 -3.54
N ASP A 280 -30.34 -6.66 -4.52
CA ASP A 280 -29.30 -7.68 -4.27
C ASP A 280 -28.12 -7.09 -3.47
N LEU A 281 -27.68 -5.87 -3.80
CA LEU A 281 -26.63 -5.18 -3.04
C LEU A 281 -27.05 -4.90 -1.60
N LEU A 282 -28.30 -4.47 -1.38
CA LEU A 282 -28.82 -4.18 -0.04
C LEU A 282 -29.03 -5.45 0.78
N GLU A 283 -29.48 -6.55 0.16
CA GLU A 283 -29.58 -7.86 0.80
C GLU A 283 -28.22 -8.36 1.27
N LYS A 284 -27.19 -8.30 0.41
CA LYS A 284 -25.80 -8.63 0.79
C LYS A 284 -25.26 -7.73 1.89
N LYS A 285 -25.60 -6.44 1.89
CA LYS A 285 -25.23 -5.52 2.98
C LYS A 285 -25.93 -5.89 4.28
N LEU A 286 -27.22 -6.22 4.22
CA LEU A 286 -28.01 -6.65 5.37
C LEU A 286 -27.47 -7.95 5.97
N GLU A 287 -27.11 -8.92 5.12
CA GLU A 287 -26.48 -10.17 5.54
C GLU A 287 -25.16 -9.92 6.29
N ARG A 288 -24.28 -9.05 5.75
CA ARG A 288 -23.03 -8.66 6.44
C ARG A 288 -23.28 -7.97 7.77
N LEU A 289 -24.27 -7.08 7.83
CA LEU A 289 -24.64 -6.39 9.07
C LEU A 289 -25.17 -7.36 10.12
N ARG A 290 -25.98 -8.35 9.72
CA ARG A 290 -26.45 -9.42 10.62
C ARG A 290 -25.30 -10.26 11.14
N ALA A 291 -24.38 -10.69 10.26
CA ALA A 291 -23.19 -11.43 10.67
C ALA A 291 -22.33 -10.63 11.67
N THR A 292 -22.17 -9.32 11.43
CA THR A 292 -21.45 -8.42 12.36
C THR A 292 -22.18 -8.30 13.70
N ALA A 293 -23.50 -8.18 13.69
CA ALA A 293 -24.31 -8.11 14.91
C ALA A 293 -24.27 -9.42 15.70
N GLU A 294 -24.27 -10.58 15.02
CA GLU A 294 -24.10 -11.89 15.65
C GLU A 294 -22.72 -12.00 16.32
N GLU A 295 -21.65 -11.62 15.63
CA GLU A 295 -20.29 -11.59 16.19
C GLU A 295 -20.19 -10.71 17.45
N GLN A 296 -20.77 -9.50 17.41
CA GLN A 296 -20.81 -8.59 18.56
C GLN A 296 -21.65 -9.13 19.72
N SER A 297 -22.75 -9.85 19.45
CA SER A 297 -23.55 -10.48 20.50
C SER A 297 -22.80 -11.63 21.20
N LEU A 298 -22.02 -12.40 20.44
CA LEU A 298 -21.11 -13.42 20.96
C LEU A 298 -19.99 -12.81 21.81
N GLU A 299 -19.40 -11.70 21.38
CA GLU A 299 -18.38 -10.99 22.16
C GLU A 299 -18.95 -10.46 23.49
N LEU A 300 -20.16 -9.86 23.44
CA LEU A 300 -20.86 -9.40 24.63
C LEU A 300 -21.16 -10.53 25.62
N GLU A 301 -21.62 -11.68 25.13
CA GLU A 301 -21.86 -12.87 25.97
C GLU A 301 -20.58 -13.32 26.70
N ARG A 302 -19.43 -13.31 26.00
CA ARG A 302 -18.12 -13.69 26.56
C ARG A 302 -17.60 -12.71 27.60
N LEU A 303 -17.93 -11.44 27.45
CA LEU A 303 -17.58 -10.42 28.44
C LEU A 303 -18.45 -10.55 29.71
N GLN A 304 -19.72 -10.95 29.56
CA GLN A 304 -20.70 -11.00 30.65
C GLN A 304 -20.69 -12.31 31.45
N LYS A 305 -20.45 -13.46 30.82
CA LYS A 305 -20.60 -14.77 31.46
C LYS A 305 -19.26 -15.42 31.82
N ASP A 306 -19.14 -15.90 33.06
CA ASP A 306 -17.94 -16.61 33.54
C ASP A 306 -17.82 -18.06 33.04
N ALA A 307 -18.93 -18.63 32.56
CA ALA A 307 -18.95 -19.93 31.87
C ALA A 307 -19.91 -19.91 30.67
N ILE A 308 -19.52 -20.55 29.58
CA ILE A 308 -20.31 -20.67 28.34
C ILE A 308 -20.53 -22.14 28.02
N LEU A 309 -21.78 -22.51 27.72
CA LEU A 309 -22.15 -23.85 27.31
C LEU A 309 -21.64 -24.13 25.89
N VAL A 310 -20.91 -25.22 25.71
CA VAL A 310 -20.42 -25.66 24.40
C VAL A 310 -21.40 -26.65 23.76
N ALA A 311 -21.72 -27.72 24.49
CA ALA A 311 -22.64 -28.77 24.05
C ALA A 311 -23.01 -29.66 25.24
N GLN A 312 -24.03 -30.50 25.06
CA GLN A 312 -24.21 -31.68 25.91
C GLN A 312 -23.17 -32.74 25.53
N LEU A 313 -22.62 -33.45 26.50
CA LEU A 313 -21.55 -34.42 26.30
C LEU A 313 -21.98 -35.56 25.36
N GLY A 314 -23.25 -35.98 25.42
CA GLY A 314 -23.83 -36.95 24.50
C GLY A 314 -23.91 -36.50 23.04
N GLN A 315 -23.82 -35.19 22.75
CA GLN A 315 -23.84 -34.64 21.40
C GLN A 315 -22.45 -34.55 20.76
N LEU A 316 -21.39 -34.83 21.50
CA LEU A 316 -20.03 -34.81 20.98
C LEU A 316 -19.70 -36.14 20.29
N ASP A 317 -19.09 -36.05 19.12
CA ASP A 317 -18.68 -37.21 18.32
C ASP A 317 -17.16 -37.43 18.48
N PRO A 318 -16.68 -38.69 18.50
CA PRO A 318 -15.25 -38.99 18.60
C PRO A 318 -14.47 -38.73 17.29
N LYS A 319 -15.15 -38.70 16.13
CA LYS A 319 -14.55 -38.54 14.79
C LYS A 319 -14.86 -37.18 14.15
N ILE A 320 -15.91 -36.49 14.56
CA ILE A 320 -16.30 -35.18 14.02
C ILE A 320 -16.34 -34.15 15.13
N GLY A 321 -15.41 -33.19 15.10
CA GLY A 321 -15.33 -32.12 16.07
C GLY A 321 -16.43 -31.10 15.88
N ARG A 322 -17.09 -30.72 16.97
CA ARG A 322 -18.07 -29.63 16.98
C ARG A 322 -17.35 -28.29 17.10
N TYR A 323 -17.56 -27.39 16.14
CA TYR A 323 -17.05 -26.03 16.22
C TYR A 323 -17.78 -25.23 17.29
N PHE A 324 -16.99 -24.47 18.05
CA PHE A 324 -17.46 -23.41 18.92
C PHE A 324 -16.44 -22.28 18.95
N THR A 325 -16.81 -21.13 19.53
CA THR A 325 -15.92 -19.98 19.64
C THR A 325 -15.46 -19.85 21.09
N ASP A 326 -14.14 -19.76 21.33
CA ASP A 326 -13.56 -19.60 22.67
C ASP A 326 -13.77 -18.18 23.23
N TYR A 327 -13.30 -17.91 24.46
CA TYR A 327 -13.41 -16.59 25.10
C TYR A 327 -12.63 -15.48 24.38
N GLN A 328 -11.62 -15.83 23.59
CA GLN A 328 -10.80 -14.91 22.80
C GLN A 328 -11.34 -14.73 21.37
N MET A 329 -12.60 -15.12 21.11
CA MET A 329 -13.24 -15.08 19.79
C MET A 329 -12.51 -15.92 18.73
N ARG A 330 -11.78 -16.97 19.13
CA ARG A 330 -11.08 -17.89 18.22
C ARG A 330 -11.90 -19.17 18.03
N PRO A 331 -11.85 -19.79 16.83
CA PRO A 331 -12.52 -21.06 16.61
C PRO A 331 -11.83 -22.18 17.40
N ALA A 332 -12.63 -23.07 17.95
CA ALA A 332 -12.22 -24.22 18.72
C ALA A 332 -13.09 -25.45 18.37
N LEU A 333 -12.59 -26.63 18.69
CA LEU A 333 -13.24 -27.91 18.41
C LEU A 333 -13.44 -28.69 19.71
N ALA A 334 -14.62 -29.29 19.85
CA ALA A 334 -14.96 -30.20 20.93
C ALA A 334 -15.22 -31.60 20.38
N PHE A 335 -14.60 -32.61 21.00
CA PHE A 335 -14.72 -34.03 20.64
C PHE A 335 -15.10 -34.86 21.88
N LYS A 336 -15.63 -36.06 21.63
CA LYS A 336 -15.78 -37.08 22.68
C LYS A 336 -14.53 -37.97 22.72
N GLY A 337 -13.82 -37.95 23.84
CA GLY A 337 -12.66 -38.81 24.06
C GLY A 337 -13.06 -40.29 24.23
N ALA A 338 -12.10 -41.19 24.02
CA ALA A 338 -12.32 -42.63 24.27
C ALA A 338 -12.59 -42.96 25.75
N ASP A 339 -12.22 -42.07 26.67
CA ASP A 339 -12.58 -42.11 28.09
C ASP A 339 -13.98 -41.53 28.38
N HIS A 340 -14.80 -41.32 27.34
CA HIS A 340 -16.13 -40.72 27.38
C HIS A 340 -16.17 -39.27 27.89
N LEU A 341 -15.01 -38.65 28.11
CA LEU A 341 -14.87 -37.27 28.56
C LEU A 341 -14.62 -36.31 27.37
N PRO A 342 -14.95 -35.02 27.52
CA PRO A 342 -14.77 -34.07 26.44
C PRO A 342 -13.29 -33.73 26.21
N ILE A 343 -12.92 -33.53 24.94
CA ILE A 343 -11.62 -33.01 24.52
C ILE A 343 -11.87 -31.70 23.79
N LEU A 344 -11.36 -30.59 24.32
CA LEU A 344 -11.49 -29.26 23.70
C LEU A 344 -10.10 -28.76 23.29
N ILE A 345 -9.98 -28.34 22.04
CA ILE A 345 -8.73 -27.87 21.46
C ILE A 345 -8.97 -26.67 20.54
N SER A 346 -8.00 -25.77 20.42
CA SER A 346 -8.07 -24.67 19.47
C SER A 346 -8.13 -25.20 18.04
N ALA A 347 -9.00 -24.61 17.21
CA ALA A 347 -9.06 -24.90 15.80
C ALA A 347 -8.08 -24.02 14.98
N LYS A 348 -7.31 -23.15 15.65
CA LYS A 348 -6.38 -22.22 15.00
C LYS A 348 -4.99 -22.84 14.88
N CYS A 349 -4.56 -23.12 13.65
CA CYS A 349 -3.24 -23.67 13.37
C CYS A 349 -2.12 -22.77 13.91
N THR A 350 -1.17 -23.36 14.64
CA THR A 350 -0.01 -22.65 15.24
C THR A 350 1.06 -22.20 14.25
N HIS A 351 0.93 -22.56 12.97
CA HIS A 351 1.85 -22.09 11.91
C HIS A 351 1.51 -20.65 11.47
N LEU A 352 0.34 -20.46 10.83
CA LEU A 352 -0.09 -19.17 10.26
C LEU A 352 -1.56 -18.83 10.60
N GLY A 353 -2.21 -19.59 11.48
CA GLY A 353 -3.54 -19.27 11.98
C GLY A 353 -4.72 -19.75 11.13
N CYS A 354 -4.51 -20.56 10.09
CA CYS A 354 -5.61 -21.19 9.34
C CYS A 354 -6.49 -22.06 10.28
N THR A 355 -7.80 -22.10 10.03
CA THR A 355 -8.69 -23.04 10.73
C THR A 355 -8.40 -24.47 10.28
N VAL A 356 -8.17 -25.38 11.23
CA VAL A 356 -7.98 -26.82 10.97
C VAL A 356 -9.33 -27.50 10.72
N ALA A 357 -9.33 -28.62 10.01
CA ALA A 357 -10.54 -29.39 9.74
C ALA A 357 -11.10 -30.04 11.02
N SER A 358 -12.41 -30.31 11.03
CA SER A 358 -13.12 -30.96 12.14
C SER A 358 -13.04 -32.49 12.12
N ASN A 359 -12.70 -33.09 10.98
CA ASN A 359 -12.75 -34.53 10.80
C ASN A 359 -11.44 -35.16 11.28
N VAL A 360 -11.58 -36.17 12.13
CA VAL A 360 -10.46 -36.95 12.67
C VAL A 360 -10.15 -38.10 11.72
N ASP A 361 -8.88 -38.28 11.39
CA ASP A 361 -8.41 -39.42 10.61
C ASP A 361 -8.30 -40.71 11.45
N ASP A 362 -7.94 -41.82 10.81
CA ASP A 362 -7.81 -43.12 11.48
C ASP A 362 -6.71 -43.16 12.56
N LYS A 363 -5.82 -42.15 12.59
CA LYS A 363 -4.73 -42.01 13.56
C LYS A 363 -5.10 -41.08 14.72
N GLY A 364 -6.31 -40.54 14.76
CA GLY A 364 -6.71 -39.59 15.80
C GLY A 364 -6.22 -38.16 15.53
N GLN A 365 -5.95 -37.79 14.28
CA GLN A 365 -5.40 -36.49 13.92
C GLN A 365 -6.37 -35.65 13.09
N ILE A 366 -6.26 -34.33 13.23
CA ILE A 366 -6.98 -33.34 12.43
C ILE A 366 -6.02 -32.60 11.50
N MET A 367 -6.47 -32.33 10.28
CA MET A 367 -5.64 -31.80 9.21
C MET A 367 -5.82 -30.28 9.03
N CYS A 368 -4.72 -29.56 8.87
CA CYS A 368 -4.71 -28.16 8.43
C CYS A 368 -4.59 -28.08 6.91
N PRO A 369 -5.58 -27.49 6.20
CA PRO A 369 -5.63 -27.52 4.73
C PRO A 369 -4.58 -26.65 4.03
N CYS A 370 -3.97 -25.69 4.74
CA CYS A 370 -3.05 -24.73 4.13
C CYS A 370 -1.71 -25.36 3.68
N HIS A 371 -1.07 -26.14 4.57
CA HIS A 371 0.22 -26.77 4.30
C HIS A 371 0.30 -28.21 4.87
N ILE A 372 -0.87 -28.86 5.01
CA ILE A 372 -1.00 -30.28 5.34
C ILE A 372 -0.27 -30.67 6.64
N SER A 373 -0.44 -29.86 7.69
CA SER A 373 -0.02 -30.22 9.05
C SER A 373 -1.13 -31.02 9.72
N TYR A 374 -0.79 -32.16 10.32
CA TYR A 374 -1.71 -32.98 11.10
C TYR A 374 -1.43 -32.78 12.58
N PHE A 375 -2.49 -32.65 13.39
CA PHE A 375 -2.40 -32.46 14.82
C PHE A 375 -3.17 -33.56 15.55
N ASP A 376 -2.54 -34.18 16.53
CA ASP A 376 -3.21 -35.15 17.40
C ASP A 376 -4.29 -34.46 18.25
N ILE A 377 -5.53 -34.99 18.28
CA ILE A 377 -6.64 -34.33 18.97
C ILE A 377 -6.50 -34.29 20.50
N ARG A 378 -5.74 -35.23 21.10
CA ARG A 378 -5.60 -35.34 22.56
C ARG A 378 -4.50 -34.44 23.11
N THR A 379 -3.40 -34.36 22.37
CA THR A 379 -2.18 -33.65 22.80
C THR A 379 -1.98 -32.33 22.08
N GLY A 380 -2.60 -32.16 20.91
CA GLY A 380 -2.38 -31.04 20.00
C GLY A 380 -1.08 -31.12 19.21
N GLN A 381 -0.24 -32.13 19.43
CA GLN A 381 1.10 -32.18 18.83
C GLN A 381 1.05 -32.33 17.30
N PRO A 382 1.83 -31.54 16.54
CA PRO A 382 1.93 -31.69 15.11
C PRO A 382 2.72 -32.94 14.72
N ASN A 383 2.46 -33.48 13.54
CA ASN A 383 3.23 -34.60 13.00
C ASN A 383 4.72 -34.21 12.73
N PRO A 384 5.67 -35.15 12.86
CA PRO A 384 7.08 -34.89 12.57
C PRO A 384 7.28 -34.36 11.15
N GLY A 385 8.09 -33.32 11.00
CA GLY A 385 8.37 -32.68 9.71
C GLY A 385 7.31 -31.67 9.25
N ALA A 386 6.22 -31.47 9.99
CA ALA A 386 5.22 -30.47 9.67
C ALA A 386 5.77 -29.03 9.74
N PRO A 387 5.20 -28.09 8.96
CA PRO A 387 5.44 -26.66 9.09
C PRO A 387 5.11 -26.12 10.49
N ALA A 388 4.01 -26.58 11.10
CA ALA A 388 3.66 -26.22 12.47
C ALA A 388 4.64 -26.87 13.47
N LYS A 389 5.22 -26.06 14.36
CA LYS A 389 6.20 -26.53 15.37
C LYS A 389 5.64 -26.60 16.79
N LEU A 390 4.53 -25.92 17.05
CA LEU A 390 3.90 -25.87 18.37
C LEU A 390 2.60 -26.68 18.37
N PRO A 391 2.24 -27.31 19.50
CA PRO A 391 0.97 -28.01 19.62
C PRO A 391 -0.20 -27.03 19.58
N LEU A 392 -1.36 -27.50 19.08
CA LEU A 392 -2.61 -26.77 19.23
C LEU A 392 -2.94 -26.61 20.73
N PRO A 393 -3.22 -25.40 21.21
CA PRO A 393 -3.60 -25.18 22.62
C PRO A 393 -4.85 -25.96 22.99
N ARG A 394 -4.79 -26.68 24.12
CA ARG A 394 -5.97 -27.31 24.72
C ARG A 394 -6.72 -26.29 25.57
N LEU A 395 -8.05 -26.37 25.54
CA LEU A 395 -8.93 -25.47 26.27
C LEU A 395 -9.43 -26.18 27.53
N GLY A 396 -9.39 -25.48 28.66
CA GLY A 396 -9.96 -25.98 29.91
C GLY A 396 -11.49 -26.02 29.87
N TRP A 397 -12.08 -27.00 30.55
CA TRP A 397 -13.52 -27.25 30.54
C TRP A 397 -14.06 -27.66 31.92
N LEU A 398 -15.36 -27.48 32.08
CA LEU A 398 -16.16 -27.91 33.23
C LEU A 398 -17.25 -28.86 32.74
N LEU A 399 -17.49 -29.94 33.47
CA LEU A 399 -18.71 -30.73 33.35
C LEU A 399 -19.70 -30.33 34.43
N LYS A 400 -20.93 -30.01 34.02
CA LYS A 400 -22.02 -29.70 34.93
C LYS A 400 -23.15 -30.70 34.80
N ASP A 401 -23.81 -31.01 35.91
CA ASP A 401 -25.06 -31.75 35.92
C ASP A 401 -26.24 -30.84 35.50
N ALA A 402 -27.43 -31.43 35.32
CA ALA A 402 -28.65 -30.69 34.99
C ALA A 402 -29.09 -29.66 36.05
N LYS A 403 -28.51 -29.72 37.27
CA LYS A 403 -28.76 -28.77 38.36
C LYS A 403 -27.71 -27.64 38.39
N GLY A 404 -26.74 -27.65 37.49
CA GLY A 404 -25.65 -26.68 37.40
C GLY A 404 -24.46 -26.96 38.33
N THR A 405 -24.46 -28.09 39.03
CA THR A 405 -23.37 -28.51 39.93
C THR A 405 -22.16 -28.94 39.10
N VAL A 406 -20.98 -28.41 39.44
CA VAL A 406 -19.73 -28.78 38.75
C VAL A 406 -19.27 -30.16 39.23
N MET A 407 -19.28 -31.13 38.33
CA MET A 407 -18.93 -32.53 38.59
C MET A 407 -17.43 -32.80 38.43
N LEU A 408 -16.85 -32.28 37.35
CA LEU A 408 -15.45 -32.48 36.98
C LEU A 408 -14.92 -31.24 36.27
N THR A 409 -13.66 -30.88 36.52
CA THR A 409 -13.02 -29.80 35.77
C THR A 409 -11.65 -30.23 35.29
N GLN A 410 -11.27 -29.75 34.11
CA GLN A 410 -9.96 -29.98 33.53
C GLN A 410 -9.37 -28.65 33.06
N ASP A 411 -8.14 -28.35 33.44
CA ASP A 411 -7.41 -27.18 32.94
C ASP A 411 -6.80 -27.44 31.54
N GLY A 412 -6.20 -26.41 30.92
CA GLY A 412 -5.51 -26.54 29.62
C GLY A 412 -4.25 -27.43 29.66
N ALA A 413 -3.69 -27.66 30.86
CA ALA A 413 -2.57 -28.58 31.08
C ALA A 413 -3.03 -30.04 31.21
N GLY A 414 -4.34 -30.29 31.30
CA GLY A 414 -4.92 -31.62 31.42
C GLY A 414 -5.08 -32.12 32.85
N ASN A 415 -4.84 -31.28 33.86
CA ASN A 415 -5.03 -31.64 35.25
C ASN A 415 -6.52 -31.65 35.58
N ARG A 416 -6.98 -32.76 36.17
CA ARG A 416 -8.37 -32.96 36.55
C ARG A 416 -8.57 -32.67 38.02
N THR A 417 -9.63 -31.95 38.36
CA THR A 417 -10.05 -31.72 39.74
C THR A 417 -11.51 -32.11 39.92
N TRP A 418 -11.78 -32.73 41.07
CA TRP A 418 -13.06 -33.33 41.43
C TRP A 418 -13.67 -32.58 42.62
N PRO A 419 -14.52 -31.56 42.38
CA PRO A 419 -15.01 -30.69 43.45
C PRO A 419 -15.88 -31.43 44.49
N GLN A 420 -16.47 -32.56 44.10
CA GLN A 420 -17.37 -33.36 44.93
C GLN A 420 -16.68 -34.56 45.61
N GLY A 421 -15.34 -34.66 45.57
CA GLY A 421 -14.58 -35.73 46.23
C GLY A 421 -14.73 -37.12 45.62
N GLN A 422 -15.30 -37.22 44.42
CA GLN A 422 -15.36 -38.46 43.63
C GLN A 422 -14.04 -38.66 42.87
N GLU A 423 -13.62 -39.90 42.65
CA GLU A 423 -12.41 -40.20 41.85
C GLU A 423 -12.73 -40.64 40.40
N ALA A 424 -13.98 -41.03 40.13
CA ALA A 424 -14.47 -41.44 38.82
C ALA A 424 -15.97 -41.17 38.65
N LEU A 425 -16.40 -40.85 37.42
CA LEU A 425 -17.82 -40.78 37.03
C LEU A 425 -18.21 -42.08 36.34
N ASP A 426 -19.43 -42.57 36.57
CA ASP A 426 -19.98 -43.71 35.85
C ASP A 426 -20.21 -43.34 34.37
N PRO A 427 -19.58 -44.05 33.40
CA PRO A 427 -19.72 -43.78 31.96
C PRO A 427 -21.17 -43.74 31.47
N ALA A 428 -22.07 -44.50 32.08
CA ALA A 428 -23.49 -44.53 31.69
C ALA A 428 -24.24 -43.24 32.04
N SER A 429 -23.73 -42.46 32.98
CA SER A 429 -24.35 -41.20 33.45
C SER A 429 -23.79 -39.94 32.76
N LEU A 430 -22.76 -40.09 31.95
CA LEU A 430 -22.00 -38.97 31.37
C LEU A 430 -22.75 -38.24 30.25
N ASP A 431 -23.55 -38.93 29.46
CA ASP A 431 -24.14 -38.35 28.23
C ASP A 431 -25.12 -37.21 28.51
N GLY A 432 -25.72 -37.18 29.70
CA GLY A 432 -26.61 -36.10 30.16
C GLY A 432 -25.89 -34.89 30.76
N LEU A 433 -24.57 -34.92 30.89
CA LEU A 433 -23.79 -33.81 31.43
C LEU A 433 -23.53 -32.74 30.37
N GLU A 434 -23.43 -31.50 30.82
CA GLU A 434 -23.15 -30.35 29.98
C GLU A 434 -21.66 -30.00 30.00
N VAL A 435 -21.10 -29.73 28.83
CA VAL A 435 -19.71 -29.30 28.64
C VAL A 435 -19.67 -27.79 28.54
N TRP A 436 -18.93 -27.17 29.46
CA TRP A 436 -18.79 -25.72 29.55
C TRP A 436 -17.32 -25.32 29.43
N ILE A 437 -17.05 -24.18 28.80
CA ILE A 437 -15.77 -23.47 28.96
C ILE A 437 -15.91 -22.40 30.04
N ALA A 438 -14.81 -22.06 30.71
CA ALA A 438 -14.83 -21.07 31.78
C ALA A 438 -13.68 -20.07 31.66
N LYS A 439 -14.00 -18.80 31.93
CA LYS A 439 -13.06 -17.67 31.80
C LYS A 439 -11.81 -17.82 32.67
N ARG A 440 -11.92 -18.49 33.82
CA ARG A 440 -10.80 -18.76 34.73
C ARG A 440 -9.67 -19.60 34.11
N PHE A 441 -9.99 -20.41 33.09
CA PHE A 441 -9.01 -21.21 32.36
C PHE A 441 -8.38 -20.46 31.18
N ASP A 442 -8.84 -19.25 30.89
CA ASP A 442 -8.37 -18.39 29.82
C ASP A 442 -7.36 -17.33 30.31
N THR A 443 -6.66 -17.61 31.42
CA THR A 443 -5.65 -16.70 31.97
C THR A 443 -4.38 -16.74 31.11
N GLU A 444 -3.91 -15.54 30.73
CA GLU A 444 -2.75 -15.28 29.89
C GLU A 444 -1.52 -16.12 30.28
N GLY A 445 -0.94 -16.84 29.31
CA GLY A 445 0.44 -17.36 29.40
C GLY A 445 0.63 -18.84 29.14
N ALA A 446 0.59 -19.24 27.87
CA ALA A 446 1.45 -20.29 27.31
C ALA A 446 1.84 -19.91 25.88
#